data_AF-A0A418Q070-F1
#
_entry.id   AF-A0A418Q070-F1
#
_cell.length_a   1.000
_cell.length_b   1.000
_cell.length_c   1.000
_cell.angle_alpha   90.00
_cell.angle_beta   90.00
_cell.angle_gamma   90.00
#
_symmetry.space_group_name_H-M   'P 1'
#
loop_
_entity.id
_entity.type
_entity.pdbx_description
1 polymer ?
#
loop_
_entity_poly.entity_id
_entity_poly.type
_entity_poly.pdbx_seq_one_letter_code
_entity_poly.pdbx_strand_id
1 'polypeptide(L)'
;MLSSEAIPFNPAARGYHAVYRENEVNHCPGCGRTHWIIGRTLAECGFCATALPLSESFRQPSQAAFIVRRARPKGPAAFAA
;
A
#
# COMPACT_ATOMS: atom_id res chain seq x y z
N MET A 1 22.76 23.29 17.63
CA MET A 1 22.90 22.06 16.81
C MET A 1 21.87 21.08 17.34
N LEU A 2 20.72 20.91 16.65
CA LEU A 2 19.76 19.87 17.02
C LEU A 2 20.33 18.54 16.53
N SER A 3 20.83 17.74 17.45
CA SER A 3 21.27 16.37 17.20
C SER A 3 20.09 15.57 16.65
N SER A 4 20.22 15.05 15.43
CA SER A 4 19.30 14.04 14.90
C SER A 4 19.54 12.75 15.67
N GLU A 5 18.78 12.54 16.75
CA GLU A 5 18.71 11.24 17.42
C GLU A 5 18.09 10.25 16.41
N ALA A 6 18.94 9.51 15.69
CA ALA A 6 18.50 8.53 14.72
C ALA A 6 17.77 7.41 15.49
N ILE A 7 16.46 7.33 15.32
CA ILE A 7 15.65 6.26 15.90
C ILE A 7 16.27 4.93 15.44
N PRO A 8 16.66 4.03 16.37
CA PRO A 8 17.33 2.79 16.00
C PRO A 8 16.45 1.97 15.05
N PHE A 9 17.03 1.56 13.92
CA PHE A 9 16.35 0.76 12.91
C PHE A 9 16.05 -0.64 13.48
N ASN A 10 14.84 -0.84 14.00
CA ASN A 10 14.35 -2.13 14.48
C ASN A 10 13.42 -2.78 13.43
N PRO A 11 13.94 -3.72 12.60
CA PRO A 11 13.13 -4.38 11.58
C PRO A 11 12.03 -5.28 12.17
N ALA A 12 12.21 -5.83 13.37
CA ALA A 12 11.21 -6.68 14.03
C ALA A 12 9.98 -5.88 14.49
N ALA A 13 10.17 -4.63 14.91
CA ALA A 13 9.08 -3.76 15.35
C ALA A 13 8.18 -3.24 14.20
N ARG A 14 8.64 -3.29 12.94
CA ARG A 14 7.87 -2.84 11.76
C ARG A 14 6.94 -3.91 11.18
N GLY A 15 7.07 -5.17 11.60
CA GLY A 15 6.39 -6.31 10.97
C GLY A 15 7.00 -6.70 9.62
N TYR A 16 6.38 -7.67 8.95
CA TYR A 16 6.88 -8.21 7.68
C TYR A 16 6.77 -7.19 6.55
N HIS A 17 7.91 -6.68 6.08
CA HIS A 17 7.98 -5.54 5.17
C HIS A 17 8.82 -5.85 3.91
N ALA A 18 8.62 -7.04 3.35
CA ALA A 18 9.18 -7.40 2.05
C ALA A 18 8.37 -6.73 0.94
N VAL A 19 9.04 -6.00 0.06
CA VAL A 19 8.44 -5.20 -1.01
C VAL A 19 9.23 -5.46 -2.27
N TYR A 20 8.54 -5.66 -3.39
CA TYR A 20 9.19 -5.82 -4.69
C TYR A 20 9.65 -4.46 -5.23
N ARG A 21 10.89 -4.39 -5.73
CA ARG A 21 11.49 -3.19 -6.34
C ARG A 21 11.87 -3.44 -7.78
N GLU A 22 11.32 -2.69 -8.72
CA GLU A 22 11.51 -2.92 -10.17
C GLU A 22 12.98 -2.91 -10.65
N ASN A 23 13.84 -2.11 -10.02
CA ASN A 23 15.23 -1.89 -10.43
C ASN A 23 16.24 -2.68 -9.57
N GLU A 24 15.81 -3.75 -8.91
CA GLU A 24 16.65 -4.56 -8.03
C GLU A 24 16.41 -6.05 -8.28
N VAL A 25 17.41 -6.89 -7.96
CA VAL A 25 17.21 -8.35 -7.96
C VAL A 25 16.42 -8.72 -6.72
N ASN A 26 15.14 -9.05 -6.90
CA ASN A 26 14.26 -9.42 -5.81
C ASN A 26 14.29 -10.93 -5.59
N HIS A 27 14.70 -11.36 -4.40
CA HIS A 27 14.59 -12.75 -3.97
C HIS A 27 13.25 -12.98 -3.26
N CYS A 28 12.56 -14.04 -3.65
CA CYS A 28 11.33 -14.46 -2.99
C CYS A 28 11.66 -14.88 -1.55
N PRO A 29 11.03 -14.27 -0.54
CA PRO A 29 11.31 -14.64 0.84
C PRO A 29 10.68 -15.98 1.24
N GLY A 30 9.81 -16.56 0.40
CA GLY A 30 9.25 -17.90 0.58
C GLY A 30 10.17 -19.02 0.07
N CYS A 31 10.75 -18.88 -1.13
CA CYS A 31 11.53 -19.96 -1.77
C CYS A 31 12.91 -19.55 -2.30
N GLY A 32 13.33 -18.29 -2.12
CA GLY A 32 14.63 -17.75 -2.54
C GLY A 32 14.78 -17.47 -4.04
N ARG A 33 13.82 -17.90 -4.88
CA ARG A 33 13.84 -17.71 -6.34
C ARG A 33 13.56 -16.27 -6.75
N THR A 34 13.89 -15.93 -7.99
CA THR A 34 13.80 -14.55 -8.53
C THR A 34 12.79 -14.40 -9.66
N HIS A 35 12.00 -15.43 -9.96
CA HIS A 35 10.94 -15.32 -10.97
C HIS A 35 9.68 -14.73 -10.35
N TRP A 36 9.22 -13.64 -10.95
CA TRP A 36 8.05 -12.88 -10.51
C TRP A 36 7.09 -12.63 -11.67
N ILE A 37 5.80 -12.76 -11.38
CA ILE A 37 4.70 -12.30 -12.22
C ILE A 37 4.29 -10.92 -11.66
N ILE A 38 4.50 -9.87 -12.45
CA ILE A 38 4.29 -8.49 -12.01
C ILE A 38 2.87 -8.04 -12.38
N GLY A 39 2.04 -7.81 -11.38
CA GLY A 39 0.71 -7.23 -11.50
C GLY A 39 0.72 -5.71 -11.37
N ARG A 40 -0.47 -5.12 -11.17
CA ARG A 40 -0.60 -3.66 -10.98
C ARG A 40 -0.18 -3.19 -9.58
N THR A 41 -0.35 -4.03 -8.57
CA THR A 41 -0.11 -3.66 -7.16
C THR A 41 0.77 -4.65 -6.41
N LEU A 42 0.90 -5.87 -6.94
CA LEU A 42 1.62 -6.98 -6.33
C LEU A 42 2.55 -7.62 -7.35
N ALA A 43 3.65 -8.18 -6.86
CA ALA A 43 4.50 -9.14 -7.56
C ALA A 43 4.31 -10.52 -6.92
N GLU A 44 3.93 -11.52 -7.71
CA GLU A 44 3.71 -12.89 -7.25
C GLU A 44 4.88 -13.79 -7.67
N CYS A 45 5.41 -14.59 -6.77
CA CYS A 45 6.46 -15.55 -7.12
C CYS A 45 5.88 -16.69 -7.96
N GLY A 46 6.43 -16.90 -9.16
CA GLY A 46 5.97 -17.95 -10.08
C GLY A 46 6.25 -19.39 -9.63
N PHE A 47 6.84 -19.60 -8.45
CA PHE A 47 7.16 -20.94 -7.92
C PHE A 47 6.35 -21.32 -6.67
N CYS A 48 6.26 -20.42 -5.70
CA CYS A 48 5.59 -20.69 -4.41
C CYS A 48 4.39 -19.78 -4.13
N ALA A 49 3.96 -18.99 -5.11
CA ALA A 49 2.82 -18.06 -5.02
C ALA A 49 2.91 -17.00 -3.91
N THR A 50 4.10 -16.79 -3.31
CA THR A 50 4.32 -15.70 -2.36
C THR A 50 4.15 -14.37 -3.08
N ALA A 51 3.22 -13.55 -2.60
CA ALA A 51 2.93 -12.23 -3.16
C ALA A 51 3.53 -11.12 -2.30
N LEU A 52 4.26 -10.19 -2.93
CA LEU A 52 4.79 -8.99 -2.31
C LEU A 52 4.13 -7.75 -2.93
N PRO A 53 3.87 -6.69 -2.15
CA PRO A 53 3.46 -5.41 -2.71
C PRO A 53 4.59 -4.77 -3.54
N LEU A 54 4.21 -4.08 -4.62
CA LEU A 54 5.15 -3.26 -5.39
C LEU A 54 5.55 -2.03 -4.56
N SER A 55 6.79 -1.57 -4.69
CA SER A 55 7.28 -0.41 -3.93
C SER A 55 6.48 0.87 -4.15
N GLU A 56 5.93 1.06 -5.35
CA GLU A 56 5.04 2.18 -5.65
C GLU A 56 3.70 2.05 -4.92
N SER A 57 3.08 0.87 -4.97
CA SER A 57 1.81 0.62 -4.28
C SER A 57 1.95 0.60 -2.77
N PHE A 58 3.12 0.24 -2.25
CA PHE A 58 3.38 0.25 -0.81
C PHE A 58 3.44 1.67 -0.24
N ARG A 59 3.92 2.65 -1.03
CA ARG A 59 4.04 4.06 -0.60
C ARG A 59 2.69 4.76 -0.49
N GLN A 60 1.69 4.28 -1.22
CA GLN A 60 0.32 4.77 -1.16
C GLN A 60 -0.52 3.78 -0.34
N PRO A 61 -0.67 3.95 0.99
CA PRO A 61 -1.66 3.15 1.70
C PRO A 61 -2.99 3.36 0.99
N SER A 62 -3.73 2.27 0.74
CA SER A 62 -5.08 2.34 0.19
C SER A 62 -5.94 3.11 1.19
N GLN A 63 -5.97 4.43 1.07
CA GLN A 63 -6.74 5.28 1.95
C GLN A 63 -8.20 5.00 1.62
N ALA A 64 -8.94 4.48 2.58
CA ALA A 64 -10.38 4.30 2.43
C ALA A 64 -10.99 5.67 2.10
N ALA A 65 -11.49 5.82 0.88
CA ALA A 65 -12.22 7.01 0.49
C ALA A 65 -13.61 6.97 1.14
N PHE A 66 -13.76 7.66 2.28
CA PHE A 66 -15.07 7.83 2.89
C PHE A 66 -15.88 8.85 2.08
N ILE A 67 -16.81 8.36 1.26
CA ILE A 67 -17.73 9.23 0.51
C ILE A 67 -18.80 9.75 1.49
N VAL A 68 -18.58 10.94 2.05
CA VAL A 68 -19.61 11.63 2.85
C VAL A 68 -20.65 12.23 1.91
N ARG A 69 -21.76 11.53 1.70
CA ARG A 69 -22.94 12.09 1.01
C ARG A 69 -23.61 13.10 1.94
N ARG A 70 -23.42 14.40 1.71
CA ARG A 70 -24.21 15.44 2.37
C ARG A 70 -25.65 15.37 1.84
N ALA A 71 -26.62 15.25 2.75
CA ALA A 71 -28.03 15.33 2.39
C ALA A 71 -28.35 16.73 1.84
N ARG A 72 -29.08 16.78 0.73
CA ARG A 72 -29.56 18.04 0.14
C ARG A 72 -30.64 18.62 1.07
N PRO A 73 -30.53 19.87 1.54
CA PRO A 73 -31.60 20.48 2.33
C PRO A 73 -32.88 20.55 1.48
N LYS A 74 -34.02 20.12 2.04
CA LYS A 74 -35.33 20.37 1.45
C LYS A 74 -35.58 21.87 1.53
N GLY A 75 -35.45 22.57 0.40
CA GLY A 75 -35.97 23.93 0.28
C GLY A 75 -37.48 23.95 0.55
N PRO A 76 -38.05 25.07 1.02
CA PRO A 76 -39.49 25.16 1.22
C PRO A 76 -40.19 24.96 -0.13
N ALA A 77 -41.27 24.18 -0.11
CA ALA A 77 -42.10 23.92 -1.29
C ALA A 77 -42.78 25.23 -1.70
N ALA A 78 -42.20 25.94 -2.66
CA ALA A 78 -42.85 27.07 -3.30
C ALA A 78 -43.83 26.55 -4.36
N PHE A 79 -45.07 26.24 -3.94
CA PHE A 79 -46.28 26.49 -4.74
C PHE A 79 -47.56 26.24 -3.92
N ALA A 80 -48.29 27.30 -3.59
CA ALA A 80 -49.74 27.35 -3.37
C ALA A 80 -50.09 28.86 -3.31
N ALA A 81 -50.44 29.45 -4.46
CA ALA A 81 -51.80 29.80 -4.88
C ALA A 81 -52.24 31.15 -4.30
#